data_AF-A0A7K7YM93-F1
#
_entry.id   AF-A0A7K7YM93-F1
#
_cell.length_a   1.000
_cell.length_b   1.000
_cell.length_c   1.000
_cell.angle_alpha   90.00
_cell.angle_beta   90.00
_cell.angle_gamma   90.00
#
_symmetry.space_group_name_H-M   'P 1'
#
loop_
_entity.id
_entity.type
_entity.pdbx_description
1 polymer ?
#
loop_
_entity_poly.entity_id
_entity_poly.type
_entity_poly.pdbx_seq_one_letter_code
_entity_poly.pdbx_strand_id
1 'polypeptide(L)'
;MKLRRGALRAALALVLLPLLTPAGAVEPISLGLAIAGAAASALTGFISYPRLYCYFRECCLHRHDQRAATALQENLDKRLFGQHLVSKVVVKAVRGFLNNTNAKKPLALSLHGWTGTGKNFVSKIVAESIYKRGLQSKYVHQFVATLHFPHAHNINLYKDQLQSWIRGNVSVCPRSLFIFDEMDKMHAGLIDSIKPFLDYYELLDGVSYRQAIFIFLSNAGAEKITEVALDFWRNGRTREDIQLTDIQNALSVSVFNNKNSGFWHSTLIDRNLIDYFIPFLPLEYKHVKMCVRVEIESRGYAVDEDIVSRIADEMTYFPREERIYSDKGCKTVDAKLDYYYD
;
A
#
# COMPACT_ATOMS: atom_id res chain seq x y z
N MET A 1 13.52 16.71 -32.65
CA MET A 1 13.23 16.41 -34.08
C MET A 1 14.46 16.23 -34.99
N LYS A 2 15.71 16.52 -34.57
CA LYS A 2 16.90 16.33 -35.43
C LYS A 2 17.53 14.91 -35.38
N LEU A 3 17.31 14.13 -34.32
CA LEU A 3 17.87 12.76 -34.19
C LEU A 3 17.15 11.69 -35.06
N ARG A 4 15.89 11.92 -35.45
CA ARG A 4 15.10 10.96 -36.26
C ARG A 4 15.51 10.92 -37.74
N ARG A 5 16.14 11.98 -38.27
CA ARG A 5 16.53 12.05 -39.70
C ARG A 5 17.86 11.35 -40.01
N GLY A 6 18.75 11.18 -39.02
CA GLY A 6 20.03 10.49 -39.18
C GLY A 6 19.86 8.97 -39.31
N ALA A 7 19.02 8.37 -38.46
CA ALA A 7 18.76 6.93 -38.47
C ALA A 7 18.06 6.45 -39.76
N LEU A 8 17.15 7.27 -40.31
CA LEU A 8 16.45 6.93 -41.56
C LEU A 8 17.39 6.98 -42.78
N ARG A 9 18.38 7.87 -42.78
CA ARG A 9 19.41 7.96 -43.84
C ARG A 9 20.42 6.81 -43.76
N ALA A 10 20.80 6.39 -42.55
CA ALA A 10 21.69 5.24 -42.35
C ALA A 10 21.00 3.92 -42.75
N ALA A 11 19.71 3.77 -42.47
CA ALA A 11 18.93 2.60 -42.89
C ALA A 11 18.74 2.54 -44.42
N LEU A 12 18.51 3.67 -45.09
CA LEU A 12 18.46 3.70 -46.56
C LEU A 12 19.81 3.39 -47.21
N ALA A 13 20.93 3.81 -46.62
CA ALA A 13 22.26 3.52 -47.14
C ALA A 13 22.62 2.02 -47.04
N LEU A 14 22.17 1.33 -45.98
CA LEU A 14 22.35 -0.13 -45.85
C LEU A 14 21.45 -0.95 -46.78
N VAL A 15 20.28 -0.43 -47.15
CA VAL A 15 19.36 -1.09 -48.10
C VAL A 15 19.79 -0.88 -49.56
N LEU A 16 20.50 0.22 -49.87
CA LEU A 16 20.95 0.54 -51.24
C LEU A 16 22.38 0.06 -51.57
N LEU A 17 23.17 -0.35 -50.57
CA LEU A 17 24.53 -0.86 -50.81
C LEU A 17 24.66 -2.17 -51.62
N PRO A 18 23.66 -3.06 -51.74
CA PRO A 18 23.80 -4.26 -52.57
C PRO A 18 23.53 -4.01 -54.06
N LEU A 19 23.21 -2.77 -54.50
CA LEU A 19 22.91 -2.45 -55.89
C LEU A 19 24.15 -2.07 -56.74
N LEU A 20 25.36 -2.11 -56.18
CA LEU A 20 26.58 -1.61 -56.85
C LEU A 20 27.71 -2.65 -57.04
N THR A 21 27.47 -3.94 -56.78
CA THR A 21 28.47 -4.99 -57.03
C THR A 21 28.19 -5.74 -58.35
N PRO A 22 29.21 -5.95 -59.21
CA PRO A 22 29.02 -6.65 -60.47
C PRO A 22 28.67 -8.12 -60.23
N ALA A 23 27.88 -8.68 -61.15
CA ALA A 23 27.37 -10.04 -61.13
C ALA A 23 28.47 -11.10 -60.92
N GLY A 24 28.63 -11.54 -59.68
CA GLY A 24 29.17 -12.85 -59.33
C GLY A 24 27.99 -13.74 -58.96
N ALA A 25 27.90 -14.92 -59.57
CA ALA A 25 26.80 -15.86 -59.36
C ALA A 25 26.66 -16.22 -57.87
N VAL A 26 25.62 -15.67 -57.23
CA VAL A 26 25.15 -16.11 -55.91
C VAL A 26 23.89 -16.93 -56.17
N GLU A 27 23.91 -18.21 -55.78
CA GLU A 27 22.75 -19.09 -55.95
C GLU A 27 21.50 -18.47 -55.26
N PRO A 28 20.32 -18.50 -55.91
CA PRO A 28 19.12 -17.82 -55.43
C PRO A 28 18.65 -18.34 -54.05
N ILE A 29 19.05 -19.55 -53.68
CA ILE A 29 18.72 -20.19 -52.40
C ILE A 29 19.50 -19.54 -51.24
N SER A 30 20.78 -19.22 -51.45
CA SER A 30 21.65 -18.63 -50.42
C SER A 30 21.26 -17.19 -50.09
N LEU A 31 20.83 -16.43 -51.10
CA LEU A 31 20.32 -15.07 -50.92
C LEU A 31 18.95 -15.07 -50.20
N GLY A 32 18.09 -16.04 -50.50
CA GLY A 32 16.80 -16.24 -49.84
C GLY A 32 16.93 -16.57 -48.35
N LEU A 33 17.91 -17.40 -47.96
CA LEU A 33 18.20 -17.74 -46.57
C LEU A 33 18.80 -16.57 -45.78
N ALA A 34 19.64 -15.73 -46.40
CA ALA A 34 20.20 -14.55 -45.75
C ALA A 34 19.13 -13.49 -45.44
N ILE A 35 18.19 -13.27 -46.36
CA ILE A 35 17.09 -12.31 -46.19
C ILE A 35 16.03 -12.87 -45.21
N ALA A 36 15.73 -14.16 -45.27
CA ALA A 36 14.82 -14.82 -44.32
C ALA A 36 15.40 -14.87 -42.89
N GLY A 37 16.71 -15.14 -42.76
CA GLY A 37 17.43 -15.11 -41.48
C GLY A 37 17.52 -13.72 -40.86
N ALA A 38 17.71 -12.68 -41.68
CA ALA A 38 17.71 -11.29 -41.23
C ALA A 38 16.31 -10.77 -40.85
N ALA A 39 15.26 -11.19 -41.57
CA ALA A 39 13.87 -10.84 -41.24
C ALA A 39 13.37 -11.56 -39.98
N ALA A 40 13.75 -12.83 -39.77
CA ALA A 40 13.41 -13.58 -38.56
C ALA A 40 14.12 -13.04 -37.31
N SER A 41 15.37 -12.57 -37.44
CA SER A 41 16.13 -11.95 -36.34
C SER A 41 15.66 -10.50 -36.04
N ALA A 42 15.22 -9.75 -37.05
CA ALA A 42 14.58 -8.45 -36.83
C ALA A 42 13.21 -8.60 -36.15
N LEU A 43 12.36 -9.55 -36.57
CA LEU A 43 11.05 -9.78 -35.95
C LEU A 43 11.15 -10.34 -34.53
N THR A 44 12.12 -11.21 -34.24
CA THR A 44 12.37 -11.68 -32.86
C THR A 44 12.97 -10.60 -31.96
N GLY A 45 13.74 -9.66 -32.52
CA GLY A 45 14.23 -8.47 -31.81
C GLY A 45 13.15 -7.46 -31.43
N PHE A 46 12.05 -7.38 -32.19
CA PHE A 46 10.93 -6.48 -31.90
C PHE A 46 9.87 -7.04 -30.92
N ILE A 47 9.80 -8.37 -30.76
CA ILE A 47 8.80 -9.03 -29.90
C ILE A 47 9.25 -9.14 -28.44
N SER A 48 10.53 -8.96 -28.14
CA SER A 48 11.06 -8.98 -26.77
C SER A 48 11.06 -7.60 -26.10
N TYR A 49 9.97 -6.84 -26.19
CA TYR A 49 9.80 -5.66 -25.33
C TYR A 49 9.08 -6.07 -24.03
N PRO A 50 9.73 -5.93 -22.86
CA PRO A 50 9.07 -6.10 -21.56
C PRO A 50 7.75 -5.32 -21.51
N ARG A 51 7.69 -4.17 -22.19
CA ARG A 51 6.52 -3.28 -22.24
C ARG A 51 5.26 -3.91 -22.85
N LEU A 52 5.38 -4.76 -23.88
CA LEU A 52 4.25 -5.48 -24.49
C LEU A 52 3.83 -6.66 -23.61
N TYR A 53 4.79 -7.41 -23.05
CA TYR A 53 4.49 -8.47 -22.10
C TYR A 53 3.79 -7.95 -20.83
N CYS A 54 4.25 -6.80 -20.32
CA CYS A 54 3.65 -6.12 -19.17
C CYS A 54 2.31 -5.43 -19.47
N TYR A 55 1.90 -5.38 -20.74
CA TYR A 55 0.56 -4.98 -21.13
C TYR A 55 -0.45 -6.12 -20.90
N PHE A 56 -0.06 -7.34 -21.26
CA PHE A 56 -0.92 -8.54 -21.13
C PHE A 56 -0.76 -9.28 -19.79
N ARG A 57 0.35 -9.07 -19.07
CA ARG A 57 0.62 -9.68 -17.76
C ARG A 57 1.11 -8.65 -16.76
N GLU A 58 0.86 -8.92 -15.48
CA GLU A 58 1.38 -8.07 -14.41
C GLU A 58 2.90 -8.23 -14.31
N CYS A 59 3.63 -7.12 -14.31
CA CYS A 59 5.09 -7.09 -14.18
C CYS A 59 5.52 -6.29 -12.97
N CYS A 60 6.68 -6.66 -12.42
CA CYS A 60 7.37 -5.92 -11.39
C CYS A 60 8.01 -4.71 -12.05
N LEU A 61 7.21 -3.76 -12.52
CA LEU A 61 7.72 -2.62 -13.26
C LEU A 61 6.96 -1.33 -12.96
N HIS A 62 7.71 -0.42 -12.35
CA HIS A 62 7.69 1.05 -12.45
C HIS A 62 6.43 1.64 -13.11
N ARG A 63 5.31 1.67 -12.36
CA ARG A 63 4.35 2.76 -12.57
C ARG A 63 5.16 4.05 -12.39
N HIS A 64 4.98 5.05 -13.27
CA HIS A 64 5.60 6.36 -13.07
C HIS A 64 5.31 6.80 -11.63
N ASP A 65 6.36 6.84 -10.78
CA ASP A 65 6.24 7.01 -9.32
C ASP A 65 5.42 8.26 -8.97
N GLN A 66 5.48 9.28 -9.83
CA GLN A 66 4.70 10.50 -9.74
C GLN A 66 3.18 10.31 -9.94
N ARG A 67 2.75 9.43 -10.86
CA ARG A 67 1.32 9.12 -11.05
C ARG A 67 0.74 8.36 -9.87
N ALA A 68 1.52 7.45 -9.27
CA ALA A 68 1.09 6.72 -8.08
C ALA A 68 0.86 7.69 -6.91
N ALA A 69 1.78 8.63 -6.69
CA ALA A 69 1.66 9.62 -5.63
C ALA A 69 0.50 10.61 -5.81
N THR A 70 0.21 11.03 -7.05
CA THR A 70 -0.96 11.89 -7.35
C THR A 70 -2.26 11.13 -7.15
N ALA A 71 -2.35 9.90 -7.66
CA ALA A 71 -3.53 9.05 -7.47
C ALA A 71 -3.77 8.73 -5.99
N LEU A 72 -2.71 8.53 -5.20
CA LEU A 72 -2.79 8.32 -3.76
C LEU A 72 -3.40 9.54 -3.05
N GLN A 73 -2.91 10.75 -3.34
CA GLN A 73 -3.44 11.99 -2.75
C GLN A 73 -4.92 12.15 -3.09
N GLU A 74 -5.28 12.06 -4.37
CA GLU A 74 -6.66 12.26 -4.82
C GLU A 74 -7.62 11.23 -4.21
N ASN A 75 -7.23 9.96 -4.13
CA ASN A 75 -8.07 8.94 -3.52
C ASN A 75 -8.25 9.15 -2.01
N LEU A 76 -7.20 9.57 -1.30
CA LEU A 76 -7.31 9.85 0.12
C LEU A 76 -8.18 11.08 0.38
N ASP A 77 -8.00 12.16 -0.37
CA ASP A 77 -8.77 13.40 -0.16
C ASP A 77 -10.27 13.22 -0.47
N LYS A 78 -10.61 12.39 -1.47
CA LYS A 78 -12.00 12.12 -1.85
C LYS A 78 -12.70 11.10 -0.93
N ARG A 79 -11.95 10.14 -0.38
CA ARG A 79 -12.55 8.93 0.21
C ARG A 79 -12.24 8.72 1.70
N LEU A 80 -11.21 9.38 2.25
CA LEU A 80 -10.82 9.21 3.65
C LEU A 80 -11.31 10.38 4.51
N PHE A 81 -12.29 10.11 5.37
CA PHE A 81 -12.94 11.15 6.18
C PHE A 81 -12.40 11.21 7.61
N GLY A 82 -12.22 12.43 8.13
CA GLY A 82 -11.85 12.66 9.53
C GLY A 82 -10.44 12.21 9.91
N GLN A 83 -9.54 11.99 8.95
CA GLN A 83 -8.17 11.52 9.20
C GLN A 83 -7.12 12.47 8.60
N HIS A 84 -7.13 13.74 9.03
CA HIS A 84 -6.22 14.79 8.54
C HIS A 84 -4.74 14.45 8.78
N LEU A 85 -4.44 13.78 9.90
CA LEU A 85 -3.09 13.30 10.23
C LEU A 85 -2.58 12.24 9.25
N VAL A 86 -3.47 11.37 8.76
CA VAL A 86 -3.12 10.20 7.93
C VAL A 86 -2.76 10.64 6.51
N SER A 87 -3.64 11.41 5.85
CA SER A 87 -3.45 11.80 4.44
C SER A 87 -2.09 12.47 4.23
N LYS A 88 -1.75 13.42 5.11
CA LYS A 88 -0.48 14.17 5.04
C LYS A 88 0.76 13.28 5.17
N VAL A 89 0.76 12.33 6.10
CA VAL A 89 1.92 11.47 6.38
C VAL A 89 2.07 10.39 5.30
N VAL A 90 0.99 9.66 5.00
CA VAL A 90 1.02 8.55 4.05
C VAL A 90 1.44 9.01 2.67
N VAL A 91 0.86 10.12 2.17
CA VAL A 91 1.21 10.62 0.84
C VAL A 91 2.68 11.04 0.77
N LYS A 92 3.18 11.76 1.77
CA LYS A 92 4.58 12.20 1.79
C LYS A 92 5.56 11.02 1.90
N ALA A 93 5.27 10.07 2.79
CA ALA A 93 6.10 8.88 3.01
C ALA A 93 6.19 8.02 1.75
N VAL A 94 5.04 7.66 1.16
CA VAL A 94 5.00 6.82 -0.05
C VAL A 94 5.60 7.55 -1.24
N ARG A 95 5.29 8.84 -1.46
CA ARG A 95 5.87 9.64 -2.55
C ARG A 95 7.38 9.76 -2.43
N GLY A 96 7.88 10.07 -1.23
CA GLY A 96 9.31 10.20 -0.95
C GLY A 96 10.04 8.89 -1.19
N PHE A 97 9.46 7.76 -0.74
CA PHE A 97 10.05 6.44 -0.92
C PHE A 97 10.07 6.01 -2.40
N LEU A 98 8.95 6.15 -3.11
CA LEU A 98 8.87 5.75 -4.52
C LEU A 98 9.84 6.56 -5.40
N ASN A 99 10.02 7.85 -5.11
CA ASN A 99 10.95 8.72 -5.84
C ASN A 99 12.43 8.52 -5.45
N ASN A 100 12.71 7.79 -4.36
CA ASN A 100 14.08 7.55 -3.90
C ASN A 100 14.64 6.25 -4.51
N THR A 101 15.48 6.39 -5.53
CA THR A 101 16.14 5.23 -6.17
C THR A 101 17.19 4.55 -5.29
N ASN A 102 17.67 5.21 -4.24
CA ASN A 102 18.75 4.77 -3.36
C ASN A 102 18.29 4.68 -1.88
N ALA A 103 17.09 4.13 -1.65
CA ALA A 103 16.59 3.86 -0.30
C ALA A 103 17.59 2.99 0.50
N LYS A 104 17.79 3.31 1.78
CA LYS A 104 18.75 2.62 2.67
C LYS A 104 18.14 1.49 3.49
N LYS A 105 16.81 1.47 3.59
CA LYS A 105 15.96 0.47 4.25
C LYS A 105 14.60 0.44 3.53
N PRO A 106 13.80 -0.63 3.65
CA PRO A 106 12.41 -0.60 3.19
C PRO A 106 11.59 0.48 3.89
N LEU A 107 10.47 0.86 3.28
CA LEU A 107 9.48 1.71 3.94
C LEU A 107 8.64 0.88 4.91
N ALA A 108 8.64 1.25 6.18
CA ALA A 108 7.81 0.62 7.22
C ALA A 108 6.80 1.61 7.79
N LEU A 109 5.52 1.42 7.45
CA LEU A 109 4.40 2.22 7.93
C LEU A 109 3.64 1.46 9.02
N SER A 110 3.36 2.09 10.14
CA SER A 110 2.58 1.50 11.23
C SER A 110 1.32 2.31 11.48
N LEU A 111 0.16 1.76 11.16
CA LEU A 111 -1.15 2.40 11.22
C LEU A 111 -1.89 1.93 12.47
N HIS A 112 -2.24 2.87 13.35
CA HIS A 112 -2.78 2.60 14.68
C HIS A 112 -4.04 3.38 14.94
N GLY A 113 -5.01 2.78 15.61
CA GLY A 113 -6.18 3.53 16.08
C GLY A 113 -7.42 2.66 16.20
N TRP A 114 -8.57 3.29 16.41
CA TRP A 114 -9.81 2.58 16.71
C TRP A 114 -10.29 1.72 15.52
N THR A 115 -11.15 0.75 15.80
CA THR A 115 -11.73 -0.12 14.77
C THR A 115 -12.64 0.68 13.84
N GLY A 116 -12.63 0.36 12.54
CA GLY A 116 -13.52 0.97 11.54
C GLY A 116 -13.24 2.44 11.18
N THR A 117 -12.05 2.94 11.52
CA THR A 117 -11.59 4.30 11.20
C THR A 117 -10.88 4.43 9.85
N GLY A 118 -10.62 3.32 9.15
CA GLY A 118 -10.07 3.32 7.78
C GLY A 118 -8.67 2.72 7.60
N LYS A 119 -8.08 2.04 8.58
CA LYS A 119 -6.73 1.43 8.45
C LYS A 119 -6.58 0.52 7.22
N ASN A 120 -7.44 -0.48 7.07
CA ASN A 120 -7.46 -1.40 5.92
C ASN A 120 -7.86 -0.68 4.62
N PHE A 121 -8.67 0.37 4.73
CA PHE A 121 -9.09 1.17 3.61
C PHE A 121 -7.92 1.96 3.01
N VAL A 122 -7.09 2.56 3.86
CA VAL A 122 -5.87 3.26 3.44
C VAL A 122 -4.84 2.30 2.86
N SER A 123 -4.63 1.12 3.44
CA SER A 123 -3.71 0.14 2.85
C SER A 123 -4.18 -0.35 1.47
N LYS A 124 -5.49 -0.52 1.28
CA LYS A 124 -6.10 -0.77 -0.04
C LYS A 124 -5.84 0.36 -1.03
N ILE A 125 -6.05 1.62 -0.64
CA ILE A 125 -5.78 2.78 -1.50
C ILE A 125 -4.28 2.85 -1.87
N VAL A 126 -3.37 2.60 -0.93
CA VAL A 126 -1.93 2.56 -1.19
C VAL A 126 -1.63 1.47 -2.23
N ALA A 127 -2.15 0.26 -2.05
CA ALA A 127 -1.97 -0.82 -3.01
C ALA A 127 -2.51 -0.47 -4.41
N GLU A 128 -3.72 0.09 -4.50
CA GLU A 128 -4.35 0.53 -5.77
C GLU A 128 -3.57 1.65 -6.47
N SER A 129 -2.91 2.53 -5.70
CA SER A 129 -2.09 3.62 -6.23
C SER A 129 -0.78 3.10 -6.84
N ILE A 130 -0.17 2.07 -6.25
CA ILE A 130 1.12 1.51 -6.70
C ILE A 130 0.89 0.44 -7.78
N TYR A 131 -0.07 -0.45 -7.56
CA TYR A 131 -0.36 -1.61 -8.41
C TYR A 131 -1.75 -1.50 -9.04
N LYS A 132 -1.85 -1.73 -10.35
CA LYS A 132 -3.11 -1.63 -11.09
C LYS A 132 -4.21 -2.56 -10.54
N ARG A 133 -3.82 -3.73 -10.05
CA ARG A 133 -4.74 -4.74 -9.49
C ARG A 133 -4.97 -4.56 -7.98
N GLY A 134 -4.42 -3.51 -7.36
CA GLY A 134 -4.53 -3.27 -5.93
C GLY A 134 -4.11 -4.48 -5.10
N LEU A 135 -4.96 -4.88 -4.16
CA LEU A 135 -4.74 -6.06 -3.30
C LEU A 135 -4.70 -7.39 -4.06
N GLN A 136 -5.25 -7.46 -5.29
CA GLN A 136 -5.20 -8.67 -6.13
C GLN A 136 -3.92 -8.76 -6.98
N SER A 137 -2.99 -7.82 -6.80
CA SER A 137 -1.68 -7.87 -7.44
C SER A 137 -0.87 -9.03 -6.91
N LYS A 138 -0.12 -9.71 -7.79
CA LYS A 138 0.81 -10.77 -7.37
C LYS A 138 2.00 -10.27 -6.54
N TYR A 139 2.17 -8.95 -6.43
CA TYR A 139 3.24 -8.29 -5.68
C TYR A 139 2.74 -7.62 -4.39
N VAL A 140 1.46 -7.81 -4.07
CA VAL A 140 0.85 -7.33 -2.83
C VAL A 140 0.44 -8.56 -2.02
N HIS A 141 0.94 -8.65 -0.79
CA HIS A 141 0.74 -9.80 0.07
C HIS A 141 0.11 -9.32 1.39
N GLN A 142 -1.09 -9.82 1.69
CA GLN A 142 -1.80 -9.49 2.92
C GLN A 142 -1.81 -10.70 3.86
N PHE A 143 -1.35 -10.47 5.10
CA PHE A 143 -1.39 -11.45 6.18
C PHE A 143 -2.26 -10.92 7.31
N VAL A 144 -3.37 -11.61 7.58
CA VAL A 144 -4.20 -11.38 8.77
C VAL A 144 -3.73 -12.31 9.89
N ALA A 145 -3.27 -11.75 11.02
CA ALA A 145 -2.64 -12.53 12.10
C ALA A 145 -3.55 -13.62 12.66
N THR A 146 -4.82 -13.31 12.90
CA THR A 146 -5.80 -14.25 13.46
C THR A 146 -6.26 -15.34 12.50
N LEU A 147 -6.12 -15.12 11.19
CA LEU A 147 -6.50 -16.10 10.17
C LEU A 147 -5.33 -17.02 9.80
N HIS A 148 -4.15 -16.43 9.53
CA HIS A 148 -3.00 -17.17 9.02
C HIS A 148 -2.12 -17.72 10.13
N PHE A 149 -2.12 -17.09 11.31
CA PHE A 149 -1.27 -17.47 12.43
C PHE A 149 -2.07 -17.69 13.74
N PRO A 150 -3.17 -18.48 13.72
CA PRO A 150 -4.12 -18.56 14.84
C PRO A 150 -3.57 -19.31 16.07
N HIS A 151 -2.60 -20.21 15.87
CA HIS A 151 -2.19 -21.18 16.89
C HIS A 151 -0.76 -20.98 17.35
N ALA A 152 -0.59 -20.65 18.63
CA ALA A 152 0.73 -20.43 19.23
C ALA A 152 1.65 -21.67 19.18
N HIS A 153 1.13 -22.90 19.24
CA HIS A 153 2.00 -24.08 19.18
C HIS A 153 2.70 -24.26 17.81
N ASN A 154 2.18 -23.65 16.75
CA ASN A 154 2.73 -23.73 15.38
C ASN A 154 3.64 -22.55 15.01
N ILE A 155 4.06 -21.71 15.97
CA ILE A 155 4.85 -20.50 15.69
C ILE A 155 6.09 -20.79 14.85
N ASN A 156 6.82 -21.87 15.13
CA ASN A 156 8.06 -22.17 14.40
C ASN A 156 7.78 -22.47 12.92
N LEU A 157 6.74 -23.24 12.62
CA LEU A 157 6.28 -23.47 11.25
C LEU A 157 5.88 -22.15 10.56
N TYR A 158 5.13 -21.29 11.25
CA TYR A 158 4.70 -20.00 10.70
C TYR A 158 5.88 -19.06 10.44
N LYS A 159 6.91 -19.07 11.30
CA LYS A 159 8.16 -18.31 11.07
C LYS A 159 8.82 -18.76 9.78
N ASP A 160 9.03 -20.06 9.61
CA ASP A 160 9.72 -20.62 8.45
C ASP A 160 8.96 -20.31 7.16
N GLN A 161 7.63 -20.51 7.17
CA GLN A 161 6.75 -20.19 6.05
C GLN A 161 6.78 -18.69 5.70
N LEU A 162 6.67 -17.82 6.70
CA LEU A 162 6.64 -16.37 6.49
C LEU A 162 7.97 -15.85 5.96
N GLN A 163 9.10 -16.28 6.53
CA GLN A 163 10.43 -15.89 6.09
C GLN A 163 10.71 -16.36 4.66
N SER A 164 10.35 -17.61 4.35
CA SER A 164 10.47 -18.16 2.99
C SER A 164 9.61 -17.39 1.99
N TRP A 165 8.36 -17.07 2.36
CA TRP A 165 7.44 -16.31 1.51
C TRP A 165 7.95 -14.91 1.20
N ILE A 166 8.39 -14.16 2.21
CA ILE A 166 8.92 -12.80 2.05
C ILE A 166 10.16 -12.84 1.15
N ARG A 167 11.13 -13.70 1.48
CA ARG A 167 12.37 -13.87 0.71
C ARG A 167 12.09 -14.22 -0.76
N GLY A 168 11.22 -15.20 -1.00
CA GLY A 168 10.86 -15.65 -2.34
C GLY A 168 10.22 -14.54 -3.18
N ASN A 169 9.24 -13.83 -2.63
CA ASN A 169 8.54 -12.77 -3.37
C ASN A 169 9.41 -11.54 -3.61
N VAL A 170 10.25 -11.14 -2.64
CA VAL A 170 11.19 -10.02 -2.84
C VAL A 170 12.27 -10.38 -3.86
N SER A 171 12.72 -11.64 -3.90
CA SER A 171 13.65 -12.12 -4.93
C SER A 171 13.06 -12.01 -6.34
N VAL A 172 11.74 -12.22 -6.49
CA VAL A 172 11.02 -12.04 -7.76
C VAL A 172 10.73 -10.57 -8.05
N CYS A 173 10.40 -9.79 -7.02
CA CYS A 173 10.08 -8.38 -7.14
C CYS A 173 10.54 -7.58 -5.92
N PRO A 174 11.62 -6.78 -6.04
CA PRO A 174 12.15 -5.98 -4.93
C PRO A 174 11.15 -4.96 -4.37
N ARG A 175 10.18 -4.50 -5.17
CA ARG A 175 9.15 -3.53 -4.78
C ARG A 175 7.89 -4.14 -4.15
N SER A 176 7.94 -5.41 -3.73
CA SER A 176 6.81 -6.11 -3.12
C SER A 176 6.24 -5.33 -1.92
N LEU A 177 4.91 -5.33 -1.80
CA LEU A 177 4.16 -4.69 -0.72
C LEU A 177 3.62 -5.77 0.22
N PHE A 178 3.98 -5.70 1.50
CA PHE A 178 3.50 -6.60 2.54
C PHE A 178 2.60 -5.83 3.51
N ILE A 179 1.38 -6.32 3.70
CA ILE A 179 0.40 -5.77 4.63
C ILE A 179 0.17 -6.80 5.72
N PHE A 180 0.45 -6.44 6.97
CA PHE A 180 0.14 -7.27 8.12
C PHE A 180 -0.98 -6.64 8.92
N ASP A 181 -2.10 -7.35 9.00
CA ASP A 181 -3.32 -6.93 9.68
C ASP A 181 -3.46 -7.63 11.03
N GLU A 182 -4.09 -6.93 11.97
CA GLU A 182 -4.23 -7.31 13.37
C GLU A 182 -2.89 -7.61 14.07
N MET A 183 -1.89 -6.75 13.86
CA MET A 183 -0.54 -6.94 14.44
C MET A 183 -0.53 -7.00 15.97
N ASP A 184 -1.49 -6.37 16.64
CA ASP A 184 -1.69 -6.47 18.10
C ASP A 184 -1.97 -7.90 18.57
N LYS A 185 -2.43 -8.78 17.69
CA LYS A 185 -2.75 -10.18 17.97
C LYS A 185 -1.68 -11.16 17.46
N MET A 186 -0.66 -10.68 16.77
CA MET A 186 0.44 -11.51 16.29
C MET A 186 1.29 -11.99 17.48
N HIS A 187 1.93 -13.16 17.38
CA HIS A 187 2.74 -13.75 18.46
C HIS A 187 4.21 -13.35 18.47
N ALA A 188 4.80 -13.08 19.66
CA ALA A 188 6.18 -12.60 19.94
C ALA A 188 7.27 -13.05 18.92
N GLY A 189 7.44 -14.35 18.80
CA GLY A 189 8.45 -14.89 17.90
C GLY A 189 8.25 -14.55 16.41
N LEU A 190 7.02 -14.31 15.95
CA LEU A 190 6.73 -14.13 14.53
C LEU A 190 7.09 -12.72 14.05
N ILE A 191 6.86 -11.67 14.85
CA ILE A 191 7.35 -10.32 14.51
C ILE A 191 8.87 -10.28 14.63
N ASP A 192 9.47 -10.97 15.61
CA ASP A 192 10.93 -11.10 15.68
C ASP A 192 11.52 -11.68 14.39
N SER A 193 10.81 -12.62 13.75
CA SER A 193 11.25 -13.25 12.51
C SER A 193 11.25 -12.33 11.29
N ILE A 194 10.46 -11.24 11.30
CA ILE A 194 10.40 -10.28 10.19
C ILE A 194 11.32 -9.06 10.38
N LYS A 195 11.79 -8.81 11.60
CA LYS A 195 12.69 -7.68 11.92
C LYS A 195 13.89 -7.53 10.97
N PRO A 196 14.62 -8.61 10.61
CA PRO A 196 15.79 -8.48 9.75
C PRO A 196 15.46 -7.89 8.37
N PHE A 197 14.23 -8.08 7.88
CA PHE A 197 13.80 -7.53 6.60
C PHE A 197 13.54 -6.02 6.65
N LEU A 198 13.32 -5.44 7.85
CA LEU A 198 13.01 -4.02 8.06
C LEU A 198 14.26 -3.16 8.34
N ASP A 199 15.40 -3.81 8.57
CA ASP A 199 16.65 -3.16 8.98
C ASP A 199 17.39 -2.52 7.78
N TYR A 200 18.52 -1.87 8.03
CA TYR A 200 19.33 -1.12 7.07
C TYR A 200 20.29 -1.98 6.22
N TYR A 201 20.16 -3.31 6.29
CA TYR A 201 21.01 -4.23 5.54
C TYR A 201 20.97 -3.95 4.03
N GLU A 202 22.13 -4.02 3.37
CA GLU A 202 22.22 -3.91 1.91
C GLU A 202 21.61 -5.14 1.24
N LEU A 203 22.03 -6.30 1.75
CA LEU A 203 21.63 -7.64 1.35
C LEU A 203 21.46 -8.46 2.61
N LEU A 204 20.40 -9.25 2.65
CA LEU A 204 20.17 -10.27 3.65
C LEU A 204 19.93 -11.59 2.91
N ASP A 205 20.82 -12.55 3.12
CA ASP A 205 20.91 -13.81 2.37
C ASP A 205 20.91 -13.60 0.84
N GLY A 206 21.66 -12.60 0.38
CA GLY A 206 21.81 -12.27 -1.05
C GLY A 206 20.64 -11.50 -1.67
N VAL A 207 19.62 -11.13 -0.90
CA VAL A 207 18.43 -10.40 -1.38
C VAL A 207 18.38 -9.01 -0.75
N SER A 208 18.08 -7.98 -1.55
CA SER A 208 17.88 -6.62 -1.04
C SER A 208 16.40 -6.32 -0.80
N TYR A 209 16.09 -5.90 0.43
CA TYR A 209 14.73 -5.54 0.85
C TYR A 209 14.46 -4.03 0.79
N ARG A 210 15.47 -3.22 0.43
CA ARG A 210 15.44 -1.76 0.50
C ARG A 210 14.35 -1.08 -0.35
N GLN A 211 13.79 -1.79 -1.32
CA GLN A 211 12.72 -1.28 -2.19
C GLN A 211 11.32 -1.79 -1.79
N ALA A 212 11.24 -2.70 -0.81
CA ALA A 212 9.97 -3.25 -0.35
C ALA A 212 9.23 -2.25 0.54
N ILE A 213 7.93 -2.44 0.65
CA ILE A 213 7.06 -1.65 1.53
C ILE A 213 6.37 -2.60 2.51
N PHE A 214 6.40 -2.25 3.78
CA PHE A 214 5.73 -2.96 4.86
C PHE A 214 4.70 -2.03 5.50
N ILE A 215 3.47 -2.50 5.61
CA ILE A 215 2.37 -1.79 6.25
C ILE A 215 1.83 -2.66 7.38
N PHE A 216 1.88 -2.14 8.60
CA PHE A 216 1.39 -2.79 9.81
C PHE A 216 0.09 -2.13 10.26
N LEU A 217 -0.97 -2.91 10.48
CA LEU A 217 -2.27 -2.42 10.92
C LEU A 217 -2.55 -2.96 12.32
N SER A 218 -2.87 -2.08 13.25
CA SER A 218 -3.13 -2.49 14.63
C SER A 218 -4.14 -1.60 15.35
N ASN A 219 -4.81 -2.16 16.35
CA ASN A 219 -5.63 -1.40 17.30
C ASN A 219 -4.86 -1.00 18.57
N ALA A 220 -3.58 -1.38 18.70
CA ALA A 220 -2.75 -0.94 19.82
C ALA A 220 -2.66 0.59 19.88
N GLY A 221 -2.80 1.14 21.09
CA GLY A 221 -2.79 2.58 21.33
C GLY A 221 -4.10 3.31 21.00
N ALA A 222 -5.13 2.62 20.50
CA ALA A 222 -6.39 3.24 20.10
C ALA A 222 -7.11 3.98 21.23
N GLU A 223 -7.07 3.44 22.46
CA GLU A 223 -7.66 4.07 23.65
C GLU A 223 -7.00 5.42 23.96
N LYS A 224 -5.66 5.48 23.92
CA LYS A 224 -4.89 6.70 24.21
C LYS A 224 -5.03 7.74 23.11
N ILE A 225 -5.08 7.32 21.84
CA ILE A 225 -5.41 8.21 20.71
C ILE A 225 -6.81 8.82 20.92
N THR A 226 -7.75 8.02 21.39
CA THR A 226 -9.13 8.43 21.63
C THR A 226 -9.24 9.39 22.81
N GLU A 227 -8.49 9.17 23.89
CA GLU A 227 -8.40 10.07 25.04
C GLU A 227 -7.92 11.47 24.62
N VAL A 228 -6.86 11.57 23.82
CA VAL A 228 -6.40 12.86 23.27
C VAL A 228 -7.50 13.52 22.45
N ALA A 229 -8.19 12.76 21.60
CA ALA A 229 -9.29 13.32 20.80
C ALA A 229 -10.46 13.81 21.67
N LEU A 230 -10.79 13.11 22.76
CA LEU A 230 -11.80 13.52 23.73
C LEU A 230 -11.37 14.79 24.48
N ASP A 231 -10.12 14.88 24.90
CA ASP A 231 -9.60 16.05 25.61
C ASP A 231 -9.65 17.30 24.74
N PHE A 232 -9.29 17.20 23.46
CA PHE A 232 -9.43 18.32 22.53
C PHE A 232 -10.90 18.77 22.39
N TRP A 233 -11.80 17.81 22.23
CA TRP A 233 -13.23 18.09 22.10
C TRP A 233 -13.81 18.74 23.38
N ARG A 234 -13.48 18.22 24.57
CA ARG A 234 -13.93 18.75 25.86
C ARG A 234 -13.43 20.16 26.14
N ASN A 235 -12.26 20.49 25.61
CA ASN A 235 -11.70 21.84 25.68
C ASN A 235 -12.20 22.77 24.56
N GLY A 236 -13.21 22.36 23.78
CA GLY A 236 -13.79 23.18 22.71
C GLY A 236 -12.86 23.43 21.52
N ARG A 237 -11.79 22.63 21.37
CA ARG A 237 -10.87 22.72 20.24
C ARG A 237 -11.37 21.91 19.06
N THR A 238 -10.97 22.30 17.86
CA THR A 238 -11.34 21.54 16.66
C THR A 238 -10.50 20.28 16.55
N ARG A 239 -11.05 19.27 15.87
CA ARG A 239 -10.34 18.02 15.61
C ARG A 239 -9.06 18.26 14.81
N GLU A 240 -9.12 19.17 13.85
CA GLU A 240 -8.05 19.51 12.93
C GLU A 240 -6.86 20.20 13.65
N ASP A 241 -7.08 20.74 14.85
CA ASP A 241 -6.03 21.29 15.71
C ASP A 241 -5.13 20.20 16.33
N ILE A 242 -5.59 18.95 16.39
CA ILE A 242 -4.80 17.83 16.90
C ILE A 242 -3.60 17.62 15.97
N GLN A 243 -2.40 17.66 16.53
CA GLN A 243 -1.15 17.41 15.81
C GLN A 243 -0.60 16.00 16.10
N LEU A 244 0.31 15.54 15.23
CA LEU A 244 1.01 14.26 15.45
C LEU A 244 1.78 14.22 16.77
N THR A 245 2.33 15.36 17.19
CA THR A 245 3.11 15.48 18.43
C THR A 245 2.27 15.21 19.67
N ASP A 246 1.01 15.64 19.69
CA ASP A 246 0.10 15.41 20.82
C ASP A 246 -0.14 13.92 21.02
N ILE A 247 -0.34 13.20 19.91
CA ILE A 247 -0.54 11.75 19.91
C ILE A 247 0.75 11.01 20.28
N GLN A 248 1.90 11.41 19.73
CA GLN A 248 3.20 10.79 20.05
C GLN A 248 3.52 10.90 21.54
N ASN A 249 3.23 12.04 22.17
CA ASN A 249 3.43 12.25 23.61
C ASN A 249 2.50 11.39 24.47
N ALA A 250 1.24 11.20 24.05
CA ALA A 250 0.31 10.32 24.77
C ALA A 250 0.68 8.83 24.62
N LEU A 251 1.21 8.45 23.47
CA LEU A 251 1.61 7.07 23.18
C LEU A 251 2.96 6.72 23.83
N SER A 252 3.90 7.66 23.92
CA SER A 252 5.20 7.48 24.60
C SER A 252 5.04 6.97 26.04
N VAL A 253 4.00 7.42 26.74
CA VAL A 253 3.73 7.02 28.12
C VAL A 253 3.11 5.62 28.23
N SER A 254 2.36 5.17 27.22
CA SER A 254 1.45 4.01 27.33
C SER A 254 1.85 2.81 26.49
N VAL A 255 2.29 3.04 25.25
CA VAL A 255 2.67 2.00 24.29
C VAL A 255 4.13 1.59 24.45
N PHE A 256 4.99 2.50 24.91
CA PHE A 256 6.42 2.22 25.12
C PHE A 256 6.73 1.66 26.53
N ASN A 257 5.85 1.89 27.51
CA ASN A 257 6.10 1.46 28.90
C ASN A 257 5.39 0.16 29.33
N ASN A 258 4.30 -0.27 28.66
CA ASN A 258 3.54 -1.46 29.07
C ASN A 258 4.05 -2.74 28.39
N LYS A 259 4.74 -3.59 29.16
CA LYS A 259 5.39 -4.83 28.71
C LYS A 259 4.42 -5.92 28.21
N ASN A 260 3.14 -5.90 28.58
CA ASN A 260 2.22 -7.02 28.31
C ASN A 260 1.29 -6.83 27.10
N SER A 261 1.07 -5.60 26.64
CA SER A 261 0.28 -5.28 25.43
C SER A 261 1.07 -4.48 24.37
N GLY A 262 2.29 -4.06 24.72
CA GLY A 262 3.19 -3.25 23.89
C GLY A 262 4.55 -3.88 23.59
N PHE A 263 4.79 -5.16 23.90
CA PHE A 263 6.09 -5.84 23.67
C PHE A 263 6.57 -5.80 22.20
N TRP A 264 5.60 -5.76 21.30
CA TRP A 264 5.79 -5.63 19.86
C TRP A 264 6.19 -4.25 19.41
N HIS A 265 5.63 -3.26 20.09
CA HIS A 265 5.99 -1.88 19.89
C HIS A 265 7.35 -1.56 20.47
N SER A 266 7.69 -2.08 21.65
CA SER A 266 9.02 -1.84 22.21
C SER A 266 10.08 -2.38 21.25
N THR A 267 10.08 -3.64 20.88
CA THR A 267 11.23 -4.17 20.14
C THR A 267 11.34 -3.76 18.66
N LEU A 268 10.25 -3.37 17.99
CA LEU A 268 10.30 -2.77 16.64
C LEU A 268 10.63 -1.27 16.67
N ILE A 269 10.16 -0.54 17.69
CA ILE A 269 10.40 0.92 17.80
C ILE A 269 11.73 1.21 18.50
N ASP A 270 12.17 0.38 19.46
CA ASP A 270 13.47 0.46 20.15
C ASP A 270 14.66 0.42 19.18
N ARG A 271 14.45 -0.08 17.95
CA ARG A 271 15.44 -0.10 16.86
C ARG A 271 15.11 0.85 15.70
N ASN A 272 14.12 1.73 15.82
CA ASN A 272 13.65 2.62 14.74
C ASN A 272 13.38 1.87 13.42
N LEU A 273 12.84 0.64 13.50
CA LEU A 273 12.52 -0.15 12.31
C LEU A 273 11.26 0.40 11.63
N ILE A 274 10.33 0.97 12.40
CA ILE A 274 9.17 1.72 11.88
C ILE A 274 9.61 3.13 11.49
N ASP A 275 9.34 3.55 10.25
CA ASP A 275 9.64 4.90 9.78
C ASP A 275 8.58 5.92 10.22
N TYR A 276 7.31 5.52 10.10
CA TYR A 276 6.18 6.40 10.38
C TYR A 276 5.12 5.68 11.22
N PHE A 277 4.88 6.24 12.39
CA PHE A 277 3.71 5.91 13.20
C PHE A 277 2.54 6.82 12.78
N ILE A 278 1.45 6.22 12.33
CA ILE A 278 0.32 6.91 11.70
C ILE A 278 -0.95 6.66 12.54
N PRO A 279 -1.40 7.66 13.32
CA PRO A 279 -2.58 7.51 14.16
C PRO A 279 -3.88 7.75 13.39
N PHE A 280 -4.89 6.94 13.69
CA PHE A 280 -6.25 7.00 13.21
C PHE A 280 -7.17 7.41 14.36
N LEU A 281 -7.75 8.58 14.21
CA LEU A 281 -8.64 9.18 15.19
C LEU A 281 -10.03 8.51 15.13
N PRO A 282 -10.76 8.40 16.26
CA PRO A 282 -12.12 7.88 16.27
C PRO A 282 -13.06 8.76 15.43
N LEU A 283 -14.08 8.16 14.80
CA LEU A 283 -14.95 8.86 13.86
C LEU A 283 -16.16 9.48 14.56
N GLU A 284 -16.31 10.79 14.42
CA GLU A 284 -17.52 11.54 14.82
C GLU A 284 -18.74 11.20 13.96
N TYR A 285 -19.94 11.49 14.48
CA TYR A 285 -21.23 11.38 13.79
C TYR A 285 -21.21 11.94 12.35
N LYS A 286 -20.61 13.13 12.15
CA LYS A 286 -20.51 13.76 10.83
C LYS A 286 -19.76 12.89 9.82
N HIS A 287 -18.71 12.18 10.24
CA HIS A 287 -17.94 11.28 9.38
C HIS A 287 -18.71 10.00 9.06
N VAL A 288 -19.50 9.49 10.01
CA VAL A 288 -20.40 8.35 9.76
C VAL A 288 -21.41 8.72 8.67
N LYS A 289 -22.05 9.90 8.74
CA LYS A 289 -22.92 10.39 7.66
C LYS A 289 -22.19 10.44 6.31
N MET A 290 -20.94 10.89 6.26
CA MET A 290 -20.14 10.90 5.02
C MET A 290 -19.90 9.48 4.48
N CYS A 291 -19.59 8.50 5.34
CA CYS A 291 -19.47 7.10 4.94
C CYS A 291 -20.78 6.55 4.36
N VAL A 292 -21.92 6.84 4.99
CA VAL A 292 -23.24 6.38 4.52
C VAL A 292 -23.56 6.95 3.15
N ARG A 293 -23.31 8.25 2.91
CA ARG A 293 -23.51 8.88 1.59
C ARG A 293 -22.71 8.17 0.50
N VAL A 294 -21.42 7.95 0.74
CA VAL A 294 -20.55 7.26 -0.22
C VAL A 294 -21.02 5.83 -0.48
N GLU A 295 -21.46 5.12 0.55
CA GLU A 295 -21.96 3.75 0.40
C GLU A 295 -23.22 3.69 -0.47
N ILE A 296 -24.19 4.58 -0.22
CA ILE A 296 -25.41 4.75 -1.03
C ILE A 296 -25.06 5.02 -2.50
N GLU A 297 -24.18 5.99 -2.75
CA GLU A 297 -23.73 6.35 -4.10
C GLU A 297 -23.01 5.18 -4.78
N SER A 298 -22.22 4.41 -4.02
CA SER A 298 -21.46 3.27 -4.54
C SER A 298 -22.36 2.13 -5.02
N ARG A 299 -23.56 2.00 -4.42
CA ARG A 299 -24.61 1.05 -4.82
C ARG A 299 -25.51 1.59 -5.94
N GLY A 300 -25.31 2.83 -6.37
CA GLY A 300 -26.09 3.46 -7.44
C GLY A 300 -27.45 4.02 -6.99
N TYR A 301 -27.67 4.14 -5.68
CA TYR A 301 -28.88 4.75 -5.13
C TYR A 301 -28.74 6.28 -5.04
N ALA A 302 -29.86 6.98 -5.07
CA ALA A 302 -29.90 8.42 -4.83
C ALA A 302 -29.76 8.71 -3.33
N VAL A 303 -28.97 9.72 -2.96
CA VAL A 303 -28.75 10.08 -1.56
C VAL A 303 -29.99 10.76 -0.97
N ASP A 304 -30.60 10.10 0.01
CA ASP A 304 -31.64 10.66 0.87
C ASP A 304 -31.05 10.99 2.26
N GLU A 305 -31.02 12.28 2.61
CA GLU A 305 -30.47 12.77 3.89
C GLU A 305 -31.24 12.28 5.12
N ASP A 306 -32.52 11.94 4.99
CA ASP A 306 -33.29 11.36 6.09
C ASP A 306 -32.82 9.95 6.38
N ILE A 307 -32.58 9.14 5.34
CA ILE A 307 -32.02 7.79 5.48
C ILE A 307 -30.60 7.85 6.02
N VAL A 308 -29.77 8.78 5.52
CA VAL A 308 -28.40 8.97 6.02
C VAL A 308 -28.42 9.28 7.53
N SER A 309 -29.32 10.16 7.98
CA SER A 309 -29.43 10.54 9.39
C SER A 309 -29.94 9.38 10.25
N ARG A 310 -30.97 8.65 9.80
CA ARG A 310 -31.48 7.46 10.51
C ARG A 310 -30.41 6.39 10.70
N ILE A 311 -29.68 6.04 9.65
CA ILE A 311 -28.60 5.05 9.73
C ILE A 311 -27.52 5.53 10.72
N ALA A 312 -27.15 6.81 10.67
CA ALA A 312 -26.18 7.37 11.60
C ALA A 312 -26.69 7.38 13.06
N ASP A 313 -27.98 7.62 13.30
CA ASP A 313 -28.59 7.64 14.64
C ASP A 313 -28.69 6.25 15.28
N GLU A 314 -28.86 5.20 14.46
CA GLU A 314 -28.88 3.81 14.92
C GLU A 314 -27.50 3.25 15.29
N MET A 315 -26.43 3.99 15.04
CA MET A 315 -25.09 3.59 15.44
C MET A 315 -24.88 3.83 16.94
N THR A 316 -23.98 3.05 17.54
CA THR A 316 -23.60 3.24 18.94
C THR A 316 -22.42 4.20 19.04
N TYR A 317 -22.50 5.10 20.03
CA TYR A 317 -21.53 6.17 20.24
C TYR A 317 -21.03 6.21 21.68
N PHE A 318 -19.81 6.68 21.83
CA PHE A 318 -19.13 6.86 23.10
C PHE A 318 -18.49 8.26 23.22
N PRO A 319 -18.29 8.78 24.44
CA PRO A 319 -18.78 8.22 25.71
C PRO A 319 -20.31 8.30 25.79
N ARG A 320 -20.94 7.59 26.75
CA ARG A 320 -22.41 7.40 26.77
C ARG A 320 -23.21 8.69 26.91
N GLU A 321 -22.64 9.68 27.59
CA GLU A 321 -23.29 10.96 27.88
C GLU A 321 -23.19 11.90 26.68
N GLU A 322 -21.98 12.09 26.14
CA GLU A 322 -21.73 13.04 25.05
C GLU A 322 -21.99 12.45 23.65
N ARG A 323 -22.01 11.12 23.49
CA ARG A 323 -22.27 10.38 22.23
C ARG A 323 -21.51 10.91 21.01
N ILE A 324 -20.21 11.16 21.16
CA ILE A 324 -19.40 11.87 20.17
C ILE A 324 -18.88 10.95 19.07
N TYR A 325 -18.26 9.83 19.46
CA TYR A 325 -17.48 8.97 18.59
C TYR A 325 -18.17 7.62 18.38
N SER A 326 -18.17 7.10 17.16
CA SER A 326 -18.77 5.81 16.86
C SER A 326 -17.92 4.64 17.37
N ASP A 327 -18.55 3.70 18.09
CA ASP A 327 -17.87 2.50 18.63
C ASP A 327 -17.21 1.65 17.53
N LYS A 328 -17.83 1.61 16.34
CA LYS A 328 -17.40 0.75 15.23
C LYS A 328 -16.92 1.55 14.01
N GLY A 329 -16.80 2.88 14.12
CA GLY A 329 -16.56 3.75 12.98
C GLY A 329 -17.57 3.47 11.86
N CYS A 330 -17.09 3.26 10.64
CA CYS A 330 -17.96 3.00 9.48
C CYS A 330 -18.18 1.50 9.16
N LYS A 331 -17.75 0.56 10.02
CA LYS A 331 -17.76 -0.89 9.68
C LYS A 331 -19.15 -1.48 9.43
N THR A 332 -20.18 -1.04 10.13
CA THR A 332 -21.53 -1.63 10.07
C THR A 332 -22.50 -0.83 9.21
N VAL A 333 -22.02 0.18 8.49
CA VAL A 333 -22.85 1.03 7.62
C VAL A 333 -23.46 0.20 6.49
N ASP A 334 -22.63 -0.61 5.82
CA ASP A 334 -23.02 -1.49 4.72
C ASP A 334 -24.20 -2.40 5.09
N ALA A 335 -24.05 -3.19 6.16
CA ALA A 335 -25.10 -4.09 6.63
C ALA A 335 -26.38 -3.38 7.12
N LYS A 336 -26.29 -2.13 7.59
CA LYS A 336 -27.48 -1.34 7.96
C LYS A 336 -28.21 -0.83 6.72
N LEU A 337 -27.49 -0.55 5.64
CA LEU A 337 -28.07 -0.02 4.42
C LEU A 337 -28.99 -1.04 3.74
N ASP A 338 -28.70 -2.33 3.87
CA ASP A 338 -29.53 -3.45 3.39
C ASP A 338 -30.95 -3.48 4.02
N TYR A 339 -31.16 -2.77 5.13
CA TYR A 339 -32.49 -2.65 5.75
C TYR A 339 -33.36 -1.58 5.08
N TYR A 340 -32.74 -0.65 4.35
CA TYR A 340 -33.39 0.52 3.75
C TYR A 340 -33.54 0.43 2.23
N TYR A 341 -32.73 -0.41 1.58
CA TYR A 341 -32.71 -0.62 0.15
C TYR A 341 -32.65 -2.12 -0.15
N ASP A 342 -33.49 -2.54 -1.10
CA ASP A 342 -33.56 -3.93 -1.58
C ASP A 342 -32.36 -4.32 -2.47
#